data_AF-K1QC71-F1
#
_entry.id   AF-K1QC71-F1
#
_cell.length_a   1.000
_cell.length_b   1.000
_cell.length_c   1.000
_cell.angle_alpha   90.00
_cell.angle_beta   90.00
_cell.angle_gamma   90.00
#
_symmetry.space_group_name_H-M   'P 1'
#
loop_
_entity.id
_entity.type
_entity.pdbx_description
1 polymer ?
#
loop_
_entity_poly.entity_id
_entity_poly.type
_entity_poly.pdbx_seq_one_letter_code
_entity_poly.pdbx_strand_id
1 'polypeptide(L)'
;MLQKPIDEILRLRRKTENGSLEAALRPPDGPGQSPVGDPGGKAGPGSSRILEILCLTMDSRTWAQDVLRCHLCETPGPPMNCELCHIHLCVACVGKHLLDESKEHKLVTFKKRGFAPECSKHSKKLCELYCEQCAIPICVECVSSCEHLGHKMVGILKIIENKKEALRGDLQELENIIDPKYQAIASNTQVQKADLNKNSNKLTKAIDRHGEALHREIDTAIEKLKSDVDALKLKHVADLNKQENEIKRSISDIALIIADLKKLMISNDVSLISAYNSRNADFRRLPPKLTVSFPRFTPQKINKEQIYQQIGSLSAFPINTEEHAYTMGSPGAESYPQDRPLIDVPRIITEINTEYGELNNLLSVSCLSDDEVWTSGNDNMMRLYNLHGKLVKSIKTKSGNTPIDIAVTQSGELVYTDPHDRTVNIVKNAQIQTVIRQQGWKPWYICSASDGDFLVVMEKEITKHTKVVRYSDSREKQTIQYNDKGQPLYSSQSHTKYICENKNQDICVADSYTDSPAVVVVNQAGKLRYTYTSPPLPTKKPFEPVGITTDSQSRILASDINNQCIHILDQDGQFLRYIENLHLQHPRGLWVDTRGFLFVSERYTGIIKKIQYYI
;
A
#
# COMPACT_ATOMS: atom_id res chain seq x y z
N MET A 1 38.25 32.62 12.90
CA MET A 1 36.79 32.86 12.94
C MET A 1 36.11 31.75 12.15
N LEU A 2 34.96 31.26 12.63
CA LEU A 2 34.16 30.09 12.17
C LEU A 2 34.39 28.79 12.97
N GLN A 3 34.17 28.88 14.28
CA GLN A 3 33.83 27.76 15.17
C GLN A 3 32.40 27.97 15.72
N LYS A 4 31.41 28.15 14.83
CA LYS A 4 30.00 28.45 15.20
C LYS A 4 28.92 27.89 14.23
N PRO A 5 28.99 26.61 13.79
CA PRO A 5 27.72 25.95 13.44
C PRO A 5 27.57 24.49 13.90
N ILE A 6 28.39 23.99 14.83
CA ILE A 6 28.25 22.61 15.36
C ILE A 6 27.45 22.59 16.67
N ASP A 7 27.58 23.61 17.52
CA ASP A 7 26.84 23.69 18.79
C ASP A 7 25.34 24.02 18.61
N GLU A 8 24.95 24.60 17.48
CA GLU A 8 23.55 24.91 17.17
C GLU A 8 22.78 23.66 16.68
N ILE A 9 23.47 22.76 15.97
CA ILE A 9 22.93 21.46 15.55
C ILE A 9 22.78 20.50 16.75
N LEU A 10 23.72 20.54 17.70
CA LEU A 10 23.63 19.74 18.94
C LEU A 10 22.61 20.28 19.95
N ARG A 11 22.24 21.57 19.89
CA ARG A 11 21.12 22.15 20.66
C ARG A 11 19.75 21.80 20.07
N LEU A 12 19.64 21.68 18.75
CA LEU A 12 18.40 21.28 18.09
C LEU A 12 18.10 19.78 18.28
N ARG A 13 19.13 18.91 18.32
CA ARG A 13 18.95 17.48 18.62
C ARG A 13 18.48 17.19 20.05
N ARG A 14 18.88 18.01 21.03
CA ARG A 14 18.44 17.86 22.44
C ARG A 14 17.03 18.39 22.73
N LYS A 15 16.42 19.14 21.80
CA LYS A 15 15.01 19.59 21.93
C LYS A 15 13.99 18.59 21.35
N THR A 16 14.43 17.62 20.56
CA THR A 16 13.56 16.57 19.98
C THR A 16 13.49 15.29 20.83
N GLU A 17 14.33 15.14 21.86
CA GLU A 17 14.38 13.93 22.69
C GLU A 17 13.64 14.05 24.05
N ASN A 18 13.07 15.21 24.39
CA ASN A 18 12.41 15.45 25.70
C ASN A 18 10.92 15.86 25.61
N GLY A 19 10.24 15.56 24.50
CA GLY A 19 8.78 15.77 24.36
C GLY A 19 7.96 14.55 24.77
N SER A 20 7.98 14.19 26.05
CA SER A 20 7.03 13.23 26.62
C SER A 20 5.61 13.80 26.57
N LEU A 21 4.74 13.22 25.74
CA LEU A 21 3.29 13.39 25.80
C LEU A 21 2.67 12.03 26.17
N GLU A 22 2.73 11.70 27.46
CA GLU A 22 1.65 10.93 28.09
C GLU A 22 0.49 11.92 28.33
N ALA A 23 -0.61 11.78 27.60
CA ALA A 23 -1.95 12.15 28.06
C ALA A 23 -3.05 11.69 27.08
N ALA A 24 -3.95 10.86 27.62
CA ALA A 24 -5.37 10.69 27.25
C ALA A 24 -5.72 10.08 25.87
N LEU A 25 -5.76 8.75 25.83
CA LEU A 25 -6.73 8.01 25.00
C LEU A 25 -7.97 7.69 25.84
N ARG A 26 -9.06 8.42 25.64
CA ARG A 26 -10.42 7.89 25.80
C ARG A 26 -10.91 7.49 24.40
N PRO A 27 -11.56 6.32 24.23
CA PRO A 27 -12.20 6.00 22.95
C PRO A 27 -13.42 6.91 22.72
N PRO A 28 -13.68 7.35 21.47
CA PRO A 28 -14.91 8.05 21.13
C PRO A 28 -16.07 7.05 20.99
N ASP A 29 -17.20 7.36 21.63
CA ASP A 29 -18.47 6.69 21.43
C ASP A 29 -18.93 6.86 19.96
N GLY A 30 -19.40 5.76 19.35
CA GLY A 30 -19.89 5.76 17.98
C GLY A 30 -21.21 6.52 17.82
N PRO A 31 -21.44 7.24 16.70
CA PRO A 31 -22.69 7.94 16.47
C PRO A 31 -23.72 6.97 15.88
N GLY A 32 -24.73 6.61 16.68
CA GLY A 32 -25.95 5.99 16.20
C GLY A 32 -27.10 6.98 16.26
N GLN A 33 -27.48 7.57 15.12
CA GLN A 33 -28.83 8.10 14.92
C GLN A 33 -29.10 8.35 13.42
N SER A 34 -30.05 7.60 12.88
CA SER A 34 -30.82 7.99 11.68
C SER A 34 -32.22 8.43 12.15
N PRO A 35 -32.81 9.48 11.54
CA PRO A 35 -34.06 10.08 12.00
C PRO A 35 -35.27 9.55 11.21
N VAL A 36 -36.42 9.36 11.87
CA VAL A 36 -37.73 9.44 11.21
C VAL A 36 -38.67 10.24 12.12
N GLY A 37 -39.32 11.22 11.51
CA GLY A 37 -40.14 12.22 12.16
C GLY A 37 -41.61 11.82 12.40
N ASP A 38 -42.17 12.67 13.26
CA ASP A 38 -43.56 13.08 13.45
C ASP A 38 -44.55 12.30 14.33
N PRO A 39 -45.44 13.06 15.02
CA PRO A 39 -45.91 12.74 16.36
C PRO A 39 -47.39 12.34 16.38
N GLY A 40 -47.77 11.53 17.38
CA GLY A 40 -49.17 11.33 17.69
C GLY A 40 -49.43 10.30 18.78
N GLY A 41 -49.51 10.76 20.03
CA GLY A 41 -50.50 10.23 20.98
C GLY A 41 -50.08 9.14 21.98
N LYS A 42 -49.68 9.65 23.16
CA LYS A 42 -49.93 9.14 24.52
C LYS A 42 -49.20 7.89 25.03
N ALA A 43 -48.48 8.14 26.11
CA ALA A 43 -47.60 7.27 26.86
C ALA A 43 -48.31 6.19 27.70
N GLY A 44 -47.73 4.99 27.71
CA GLY A 44 -47.85 4.01 28.80
C GLY A 44 -46.46 3.81 29.44
N PRO A 45 -46.34 3.46 30.74
CA PRO A 45 -45.04 3.33 31.38
C PRO A 45 -44.50 1.92 31.18
N GLY A 46 -43.41 1.82 30.41
CA GLY A 46 -42.59 0.63 30.25
C GLY A 46 -41.14 0.93 30.65
N SER A 47 -40.69 0.24 31.71
CA SER A 47 -39.33 -0.28 31.93
C SER A 47 -38.13 0.49 31.37
N SER A 48 -37.32 1.06 32.28
CA SER A 48 -35.86 1.04 32.12
C SER A 48 -35.16 1.12 33.48
N ARG A 49 -34.43 0.06 33.84
CA ARG A 49 -33.17 0.18 34.58
C ARG A 49 -32.17 -0.77 33.94
N ILE A 50 -31.48 -0.24 32.94
CA ILE A 50 -30.17 -0.69 32.47
C ILE A 50 -29.18 -0.48 33.62
N LEU A 51 -28.47 -1.53 34.00
CA LEU A 51 -27.27 -1.46 34.84
C LEU A 51 -26.08 -1.68 33.92
N GLU A 52 -25.23 -0.66 33.81
CA GLU A 52 -23.94 -0.70 33.13
C GLU A 52 -23.06 -1.81 33.73
N ILE A 53 -22.51 -2.68 32.88
CA ILE A 53 -21.41 -3.57 33.24
C ILE A 53 -20.16 -3.04 32.55
N LEU A 54 -19.38 -2.28 33.31
CA LEU A 54 -17.98 -1.99 33.01
C LEU A 54 -17.14 -3.23 33.36
N CYS A 55 -16.33 -3.70 32.40
CA CYS A 55 -15.29 -4.70 32.61
C CYS A 55 -14.37 -4.29 33.77
N LEU A 56 -14.51 -4.97 34.90
CA LEU A 56 -13.49 -5.06 35.93
C LEU A 56 -13.16 -6.54 36.12
N THR A 57 -11.87 -6.82 36.11
CA THR A 57 -11.21 -8.09 36.45
C THR A 57 -11.97 -8.86 37.52
N MET A 58 -12.36 -10.11 37.22
CA MET A 58 -13.06 -11.01 38.14
C MET A 58 -12.22 -11.31 39.38
N ASP A 59 -12.51 -10.60 40.46
CA ASP A 59 -12.08 -10.96 41.82
C ASP A 59 -13.15 -11.90 42.40
N SER A 60 -12.75 -13.11 42.81
CA SER A 60 -13.62 -14.16 43.36
C SER A 60 -14.13 -13.80 44.76
N ARG A 61 -15.05 -12.84 44.86
CA ARG A 61 -15.71 -12.49 46.12
C ARG A 61 -17.18 -12.90 46.11
N THR A 62 -17.42 -13.96 46.87
CA THR A 62 -18.70 -14.43 47.42
C THR A 62 -19.71 -13.30 47.62
N TRP A 63 -20.78 -13.29 46.84
CA TRP A 63 -22.01 -12.59 47.21
C TRP A 63 -22.76 -13.49 48.20
N ALA A 64 -22.67 -13.17 49.50
CA ALA A 64 -23.58 -13.73 50.48
C ALA A 64 -24.99 -13.17 50.21
N GLN A 65 -25.85 -13.96 49.55
CA GLN A 65 -27.27 -13.64 49.50
C GLN A 65 -27.85 -13.81 50.91
N ASP A 66 -28.59 -12.80 51.39
CA ASP A 66 -29.32 -12.88 52.66
C ASP A 66 -30.17 -14.16 52.71
N VAL A 67 -30.09 -14.92 53.80
CA VAL A 67 -30.85 -16.17 53.94
C VAL A 67 -32.34 -15.84 53.95
N LEU A 68 -33.05 -16.28 52.92
CA LEU A 68 -34.50 -16.12 52.78
C LEU A 68 -35.21 -16.67 54.03
N ARG A 69 -36.20 -15.93 54.58
CA ARG A 69 -36.94 -16.28 55.80
C ARG A 69 -38.43 -16.35 55.57
N CYS A 70 -39.12 -17.17 56.35
CA CYS A 70 -40.57 -17.24 56.37
C CYS A 70 -41.14 -15.89 56.83
N HIS A 71 -42.09 -15.33 56.09
CA HIS A 71 -42.67 -14.02 56.39
C HIS A 71 -43.61 -14.03 57.59
N LEU A 72 -44.04 -15.20 58.07
CA LEU A 72 -44.94 -15.33 59.22
C LEU A 72 -44.23 -15.68 60.53
N CYS A 73 -43.04 -16.30 60.48
CA CYS A 73 -42.34 -16.77 61.68
C CYS A 73 -40.81 -16.66 61.59
N GLU A 74 -40.29 -15.98 60.57
CA GLU A 74 -38.86 -15.71 60.34
C GLU A 74 -37.94 -16.95 60.20
N THR A 75 -38.53 -18.14 60.09
CA THR A 75 -37.78 -19.39 59.92
C THR A 75 -36.94 -19.34 58.62
N PRO A 76 -35.62 -19.54 58.69
CA PRO A 76 -34.75 -19.49 57.51
C PRO A 76 -35.01 -20.65 56.54
N GLY A 77 -34.80 -20.41 55.25
CA GLY A 77 -34.99 -21.38 54.17
C GLY A 77 -36.43 -21.86 53.96
N PRO A 78 -37.46 -20.98 53.89
CA PRO A 78 -38.83 -21.41 53.65
C PRO A 78 -38.95 -22.11 52.28
N PRO A 79 -39.40 -23.38 52.22
CA PRO A 79 -39.45 -24.13 50.97
C PRO A 79 -40.66 -23.77 50.09
N MET A 80 -41.63 -23.01 50.63
CA MET A 80 -42.89 -22.67 49.96
C MET A 80 -43.01 -21.17 49.72
N ASN A 81 -43.66 -20.80 48.63
CA ASN A 81 -43.97 -19.43 48.25
C ASN A 81 -45.43 -19.35 47.81
N CYS A 82 -46.18 -18.35 48.27
CA CYS A 82 -47.48 -18.03 47.70
C CYS A 82 -47.27 -17.06 46.53
N GLU A 83 -47.66 -17.45 45.31
CA GLU A 83 -47.47 -16.61 44.11
C GLU A 83 -48.34 -15.36 44.13
N LEU A 84 -49.57 -15.47 44.66
CA LEU A 84 -50.56 -14.38 44.66
C LEU A 84 -50.34 -13.39 45.81
N CYS A 85 -49.83 -13.86 46.95
CA CYS A 85 -49.50 -13.01 48.09
C CYS A 85 -48.02 -12.58 48.10
N HIS A 86 -47.18 -13.12 47.21
CA HIS A 86 -45.74 -12.86 47.12
C HIS A 86 -44.94 -13.07 48.43
N ILE A 87 -45.39 -13.98 49.30
CA ILE A 87 -44.73 -14.28 50.58
C ILE A 87 -44.09 -15.67 50.63
N HIS A 88 -43.01 -15.81 51.41
CA HIS A 88 -42.35 -17.10 51.65
C HIS A 88 -42.81 -17.73 52.97
N LEU A 89 -43.09 -19.03 52.94
CA LEU A 89 -43.72 -19.76 54.03
C LEU A 89 -42.93 -21.03 54.35
N CYS A 90 -42.68 -21.27 55.64
CA CYS A 90 -42.26 -22.59 56.10
C CYS A 90 -43.46 -23.55 56.04
N VAL A 91 -43.19 -24.86 55.97
CA VAL A 91 -44.25 -25.89 55.88
C VAL A 91 -45.29 -25.74 57.01
N ALA A 92 -44.84 -25.43 58.23
CA ALA A 92 -45.71 -25.21 59.37
C ALA A 92 -46.65 -23.98 59.24
N CYS A 93 -46.25 -22.97 58.48
CA CYS A 93 -47.01 -21.73 58.29
C CYS A 93 -47.94 -21.75 57.06
N VAL A 94 -47.79 -22.75 56.18
CA VAL A 94 -48.66 -22.94 55.01
C VAL A 94 -50.13 -23.08 55.40
N GLY A 95 -50.44 -23.95 56.38
CA GLY A 95 -51.82 -24.16 56.82
C GLY A 95 -52.46 -22.89 57.37
N LYS A 96 -51.73 -22.11 58.17
CA LYS A 96 -52.22 -20.81 58.70
C LYS A 96 -52.46 -19.79 57.60
N HIS A 97 -51.64 -19.77 56.56
CA HIS A 97 -51.82 -18.86 55.43
C HIS A 97 -53.05 -19.22 54.58
N LEU A 98 -53.32 -20.52 54.37
CA LEU A 98 -54.46 -20.99 53.59
C LEU A 98 -55.82 -20.79 54.28
N LEU A 99 -55.84 -20.54 55.59
CA LEU A 99 -57.08 -20.24 56.33
C LEU A 99 -57.62 -18.83 56.09
N ASP A 100 -56.84 -17.96 55.43
CA ASP A 100 -57.30 -16.62 55.05
C ASP A 100 -58.18 -16.69 53.79
N GLU A 101 -59.49 -16.81 53.97
CA GLU A 101 -60.47 -16.86 52.87
C GLU A 101 -60.67 -15.51 52.15
N SER A 102 -60.05 -14.41 52.63
CA SER A 102 -60.22 -13.08 52.01
C SER A 102 -59.51 -12.92 50.67
N LYS A 103 -58.60 -13.85 50.34
CA LYS A 103 -57.80 -13.84 49.11
C LYS A 103 -57.63 -15.25 48.57
N GLU A 104 -57.54 -15.37 47.25
CA GLU A 104 -57.12 -16.62 46.62
C GLU A 104 -55.61 -16.84 46.86
N HIS A 105 -55.23 -18.08 47.18
CA HIS A 105 -53.84 -18.46 47.45
C HIS A 105 -53.37 -19.55 46.49
N LYS A 106 -52.17 -19.38 45.92
CA LYS A 106 -51.52 -20.39 45.09
C LYS A 106 -50.13 -20.68 45.62
N LEU A 107 -49.96 -21.83 46.26
CA LEU A 107 -48.70 -22.26 46.84
C LEU A 107 -47.85 -23.04 45.84
N VAL A 108 -46.62 -22.59 45.67
CA VAL A 108 -45.61 -23.26 44.87
C VAL A 108 -44.35 -23.48 45.69
N THR A 109 -43.53 -24.46 45.31
CA THR A 109 -42.21 -24.63 45.91
C THR A 109 -41.31 -23.47 45.48
N PHE A 110 -40.33 -23.11 46.32
CA PHE A 110 -39.42 -22.00 46.02
C PHE A 110 -38.66 -22.19 44.70
N LYS A 111 -38.34 -23.45 44.34
CA LYS A 111 -37.75 -23.82 43.05
C LYS A 111 -38.63 -23.50 41.83
N LYS A 112 -39.91 -23.16 42.03
CA LYS A 112 -40.90 -22.80 41.01
C LYS A 112 -41.31 -21.31 41.10
N ARG A 113 -40.60 -20.48 41.88
CA ARG A 113 -40.86 -19.04 42.00
C ARG A 113 -40.44 -18.25 40.75
N GLY A 114 -41.34 -17.42 40.20
CA GLY A 114 -41.03 -16.47 39.13
C GLY A 114 -40.93 -17.05 37.72
N PHE A 115 -41.45 -18.26 37.50
CA PHE A 115 -41.33 -18.96 36.21
C PHE A 115 -42.35 -18.51 35.17
N ALA A 116 -43.47 -17.96 35.61
CA ALA A 116 -44.53 -17.47 34.73
C ALA A 116 -44.60 -15.94 34.86
N PRO A 117 -44.24 -15.18 33.81
CA PRO A 117 -44.43 -13.73 33.82
C PRO A 117 -45.93 -13.38 33.83
N GLU A 118 -46.28 -12.20 34.30
CA GLU A 118 -47.64 -11.70 34.14
C GLU A 118 -47.96 -11.48 32.67
N CYS A 119 -49.18 -11.82 32.27
CA CYS A 119 -49.65 -11.65 30.91
C CYS A 119 -49.81 -10.16 30.60
N SER A 120 -49.18 -9.71 29.53
CA SER A 120 -49.27 -8.32 29.05
C SER A 120 -50.69 -7.92 28.62
N LYS A 121 -51.54 -8.89 28.26
CA LYS A 121 -52.93 -8.64 27.81
C LYS A 121 -53.97 -8.91 28.89
N HIS A 122 -53.74 -9.91 29.74
CA HIS A 122 -54.70 -10.33 30.76
C HIS A 122 -54.16 -10.01 32.16
N SER A 123 -54.64 -8.91 32.73
CA SER A 123 -54.18 -8.40 34.02
C SER A 123 -54.31 -9.45 35.12
N LYS A 124 -53.27 -9.61 35.95
CA LYS A 124 -53.19 -10.58 37.06
C LYS A 124 -53.24 -12.06 36.66
N LYS A 125 -53.08 -12.39 35.38
CA LYS A 125 -52.96 -13.78 34.90
C LYS A 125 -51.50 -14.11 34.62
N LEU A 126 -51.08 -15.31 35.01
CA LEU A 126 -49.71 -15.78 34.82
C LEU A 126 -49.57 -16.57 33.50
N CYS A 127 -48.46 -16.35 32.80
CA CYS A 127 -48.12 -17.04 31.56
C CYS A 127 -47.43 -18.38 31.84
N GLU A 128 -48.21 -19.45 31.95
CA GLU A 128 -47.70 -20.80 32.20
C GLU A 128 -47.31 -21.55 30.91
N LEU A 129 -47.67 -21.01 29.75
CA LEU A 129 -47.44 -21.58 28.43
C LEU A 129 -46.51 -20.67 27.61
N TYR A 130 -45.82 -21.27 26.64
CA TYR A 130 -44.98 -20.56 25.67
C TYR A 130 -45.46 -20.91 24.27
N CYS A 131 -45.73 -19.88 23.47
CA CYS A 131 -46.05 -20.05 22.06
C CYS A 131 -44.75 -20.12 21.26
N GLU A 132 -44.44 -21.27 20.66
CA GLU A 132 -43.19 -21.46 19.92
C GLU A 132 -43.13 -20.56 18.67
N GLN A 133 -44.24 -20.41 17.96
CA GLN A 133 -44.32 -19.61 16.72
C GLN A 133 -44.19 -18.11 16.98
N CYS A 134 -44.78 -17.61 18.06
CA CYS A 134 -44.71 -16.20 18.43
C CYS A 134 -43.50 -15.88 19.31
N ALA A 135 -42.77 -16.91 19.78
CA ALA A 135 -41.62 -16.79 20.68
C ALA A 135 -41.89 -15.97 21.96
N ILE A 136 -43.11 -16.07 22.51
CA ILE A 136 -43.54 -15.33 23.71
C ILE A 136 -44.26 -16.22 24.72
N PRO A 137 -44.15 -15.91 26.03
CA PRO A 137 -44.94 -16.54 27.07
C PRO A 137 -46.39 -16.02 27.05
N ILE A 138 -47.36 -16.94 27.17
CA ILE A 138 -48.80 -16.65 27.10
C ILE A 138 -49.56 -17.31 28.26
N CYS A 139 -50.69 -16.73 28.67
CA CYS A 139 -51.60 -17.32 29.66
C CYS A 139 -52.68 -18.17 28.99
N VAL A 140 -53.43 -18.94 29.78
CA VAL A 140 -54.51 -19.81 29.26
C VAL A 140 -55.60 -19.00 28.54
N GLU A 141 -55.91 -17.79 29.01
CA GLU A 141 -56.88 -16.91 28.36
C GLU A 141 -56.44 -16.43 26.96
N CYS A 142 -55.13 -16.27 26.70
CA CYS A 142 -54.62 -15.99 25.35
C CYS A 142 -54.85 -17.13 24.35
N VAL A 143 -55.02 -18.35 24.86
CA VAL A 143 -55.37 -19.52 24.04
C VAL A 143 -56.87 -19.51 23.76
N SER A 144 -57.67 -19.18 24.77
CA SER A 144 -59.14 -19.13 24.69
C SER A 144 -59.68 -17.94 23.91
N SER A 145 -58.95 -16.82 23.85
CA SER A 145 -59.32 -15.60 23.12
C SER A 145 -59.16 -15.71 21.60
N CYS A 146 -58.88 -16.91 21.07
CA CYS A 146 -58.60 -17.23 19.66
C CYS A 146 -57.36 -16.56 19.04
N GLU A 147 -56.60 -15.74 19.78
CA GLU A 147 -55.42 -15.03 19.23
C GLU A 147 -54.23 -15.95 18.90
N HIS A 148 -54.12 -17.10 19.59
CA HIS A 148 -53.07 -18.10 19.36
C HIS A 148 -53.66 -19.47 18.98
N LEU A 149 -54.89 -19.50 18.46
CA LEU A 149 -55.57 -20.72 18.07
C LEU A 149 -54.82 -21.39 16.91
N GLY A 150 -54.38 -22.63 17.11
CA GLY A 150 -53.59 -23.39 16.13
C GLY A 150 -52.07 -23.26 16.25
N HIS A 151 -51.55 -22.41 17.17
CA HIS A 151 -50.13 -22.36 17.47
C HIS A 151 -49.70 -23.47 18.45
N LYS A 152 -48.45 -23.90 18.35
CA LYS A 152 -47.88 -24.93 19.22
C LYS A 152 -47.50 -24.31 20.57
N MET A 153 -48.10 -24.86 21.62
CA MET A 153 -47.91 -24.40 22.99
C MET A 153 -47.12 -25.44 23.76
N VAL A 154 -46.09 -24.97 24.45
CA VAL A 154 -45.26 -25.81 25.32
C VAL A 154 -45.24 -25.19 26.71
N GLY A 155 -45.24 -26.03 27.75
CA GLY A 155 -45.11 -25.53 29.11
C GLY A 155 -43.85 -24.68 29.27
N ILE A 156 -43.98 -23.48 29.83
CA ILE A 156 -42.91 -22.49 29.90
C ILE A 156 -41.66 -23.02 30.62
N LEU A 157 -41.85 -23.90 31.61
CA LEU A 157 -40.78 -24.57 32.35
C LEU A 157 -39.85 -25.39 31.44
N LYS A 158 -40.43 -26.14 30.49
CA LYS A 158 -39.68 -26.99 29.57
C LYS A 158 -38.84 -26.16 28.59
N ILE A 159 -39.37 -25.02 28.16
CA ILE A 159 -38.62 -24.08 27.30
C ILE A 159 -37.47 -23.43 28.06
N ILE A 160 -37.70 -23.03 29.32
CA ILE A 160 -36.64 -22.45 30.16
C ILE A 160 -35.52 -23.45 30.42
N GLU A 161 -35.85 -24.71 30.73
CA GLU A 161 -34.83 -25.76 30.91
C GLU A 161 -34.00 -25.96 29.63
N ASN A 162 -34.65 -26.09 28.47
CA ASN A 162 -33.95 -26.22 27.19
C ASN A 162 -33.05 -25.02 26.89
N LYS A 163 -33.53 -23.79 27.13
CA LYS A 163 -32.72 -22.58 26.92
C LYS A 163 -31.56 -22.50 27.91
N LYS A 164 -31.72 -22.94 29.16
CA LYS A 164 -30.64 -23.00 30.15
C LYS A 164 -29.55 -24.01 29.78
N GLU A 165 -29.93 -25.14 29.19
CA GLU A 165 -28.94 -26.11 28.68
C GLU A 165 -28.18 -25.56 27.47
N ALA A 166 -28.85 -24.88 26.53
CA ALA A 166 -28.19 -24.20 25.41
C ALA A 166 -27.20 -23.13 25.92
N LEU A 167 -27.64 -22.27 26.85
CA LEU A 167 -26.77 -21.26 27.47
C LEU A 167 -25.56 -21.87 28.18
N ARG A 168 -25.71 -23.06 28.78
CA ARG A 168 -24.58 -23.76 29.41
C ARG A 168 -23.59 -24.28 28.37
N GLY A 169 -24.08 -24.80 27.25
CA GLY A 169 -23.26 -25.21 26.11
C GLY A 169 -22.45 -24.05 25.55
N ASP A 170 -23.12 -22.94 25.24
CA ASP A 170 -22.47 -21.73 24.70
C ASP A 170 -21.42 -21.18 25.68
N LEU A 171 -21.75 -21.14 26.98
CA LEU A 171 -20.81 -20.69 28.01
C LEU A 171 -19.56 -21.58 28.06
N GLN A 172 -19.74 -22.90 28.02
CA GLN A 172 -18.61 -23.83 28.04
C GLN A 172 -17.72 -23.71 26.80
N GLU A 173 -18.30 -23.51 25.61
CA GLU A 173 -17.54 -23.29 24.39
C GLU A 173 -16.77 -21.96 24.44
N LEU A 174 -17.42 -20.88 24.88
CA LEU A 174 -16.79 -19.58 25.01
C LEU A 174 -15.61 -19.60 26.00
N GLU A 175 -15.82 -20.15 27.20
CA GLU A 175 -14.81 -20.17 28.26
C GLU A 175 -13.65 -21.14 27.98
N ASN A 176 -13.93 -22.33 27.44
CA ASN A 176 -12.92 -23.38 27.35
C ASN A 176 -12.25 -23.48 25.98
N ILE A 177 -12.88 -22.96 24.92
CA ILE A 177 -12.40 -23.13 23.55
C ILE A 177 -12.07 -21.78 22.91
N ILE A 178 -13.00 -20.83 22.95
CA ILE A 178 -12.86 -19.56 22.21
C ILE A 178 -11.92 -18.60 22.95
N ASP A 179 -12.20 -18.28 24.22
CA ASP A 179 -11.42 -17.33 25.00
C ASP A 179 -9.91 -17.70 25.08
N PRO A 180 -9.51 -18.95 25.37
CA PRO A 180 -8.09 -19.32 25.43
C PRO A 180 -7.37 -19.15 24.08
N LYS A 181 -8.07 -19.36 22.94
CA LYS A 181 -7.48 -19.18 21.60
C LYS A 181 -7.26 -17.72 21.27
N TYR A 182 -8.25 -16.86 21.58
CA TYR A 182 -8.10 -15.42 21.39
C TYR A 182 -7.00 -14.85 22.30
N GLN A 183 -6.88 -15.33 23.54
CA GLN A 183 -5.78 -14.96 24.44
C GLN A 183 -4.41 -15.42 23.92
N ALA A 184 -4.31 -16.63 23.36
CA ALA A 184 -3.09 -17.15 22.75
C ALA A 184 -2.67 -16.32 21.53
N ILE A 185 -3.62 -15.96 20.65
CA ILE A 185 -3.38 -15.10 19.49
C ILE A 185 -2.91 -13.72 19.96
N ALA A 186 -3.60 -13.10 20.92
CA ALA A 186 -3.22 -11.79 21.46
C ALA A 186 -1.80 -11.80 22.05
N SER A 187 -1.45 -12.85 22.79
CA SER A 187 -0.10 -13.04 23.35
C SER A 187 0.95 -13.20 22.26
N ASN A 188 0.68 -13.99 21.22
CA ASN A 188 1.57 -14.18 20.07
C ASN A 188 1.78 -12.87 19.29
N THR A 189 0.72 -12.10 19.05
CA THR A 189 0.82 -10.78 18.41
C THR A 189 1.70 -9.82 19.21
N GLN A 190 1.64 -9.87 20.55
CA GLN A 190 2.50 -9.06 21.41
C GLN A 190 3.98 -9.45 21.29
N VAL A 191 4.29 -10.75 21.20
CA VAL A 191 5.65 -11.26 20.96
C VAL A 191 6.15 -10.81 19.58
N GLN A 192 5.33 -10.97 18.54
CA GLN A 192 5.66 -10.53 17.18
C GLN A 192 5.97 -9.02 17.12
N LYS A 193 5.21 -8.20 17.84
CA LYS A 193 5.47 -6.75 17.95
C LYS A 193 6.82 -6.46 18.60
N ALA A 194 7.18 -7.19 19.65
CA ALA A 194 8.47 -7.05 20.31
C ALA A 194 9.63 -7.48 19.40
N ASP A 195 9.48 -8.59 18.68
CA ASP A 195 10.48 -9.10 17.74
C ASP A 195 10.65 -8.16 16.53
N LEU A 196 9.56 -7.59 16.02
CA LEU A 196 9.62 -6.58 14.95
C LEU A 196 10.45 -5.37 15.36
N ASN A 197 10.21 -4.84 16.57
CA ASN A 197 10.99 -3.72 17.10
C ASN A 197 12.47 -4.09 17.26
N LYS A 198 12.77 -5.30 17.74
CA LYS A 198 14.15 -5.78 17.89
C LYS A 198 14.85 -5.91 16.53
N ASN A 199 14.15 -6.43 15.52
CA ASN A 199 14.67 -6.61 14.17
C ASN A 199 14.87 -5.27 13.46
N SER A 200 13.92 -4.33 13.59
CA SER A 200 14.05 -2.96 13.09
C SER A 200 15.31 -2.29 13.66
N ASN A 201 15.52 -2.34 14.97
CA ASN A 201 16.71 -1.79 15.62
C ASN A 201 18.03 -2.43 15.13
N LYS A 202 18.04 -3.74 14.88
CA LYS A 202 19.22 -4.42 14.31
C LYS A 202 19.50 -3.93 12.89
N LEU A 203 18.47 -3.77 12.08
CA LEU A 203 18.57 -3.31 10.70
C LEU A 203 19.11 -1.88 10.63
N THR A 204 18.57 -0.96 11.43
CA THR A 204 19.07 0.42 11.52
C THR A 204 20.56 0.46 11.88
N LYS A 205 20.98 -0.31 12.90
CA LYS A 205 22.40 -0.39 13.29
C LYS A 205 23.31 -0.94 12.18
N ALA A 206 22.80 -1.84 11.33
CA ALA A 206 23.56 -2.36 10.20
C ALA A 206 23.75 -1.30 9.12
N ILE A 207 22.70 -0.52 8.83
CA ILE A 207 22.75 0.61 7.90
C ILE A 207 23.75 1.67 8.39
N ASP A 208 23.68 2.03 9.67
CA ASP A 208 24.59 3.03 10.26
C ASP A 208 26.06 2.61 10.12
N ARG A 209 26.39 1.35 10.44
CA ARG A 209 27.76 0.82 10.29
C ARG A 209 28.26 0.84 8.85
N HIS A 210 27.40 0.52 7.89
CA HIS A 210 27.76 0.58 6.47
C HIS A 210 28.00 2.03 6.02
N GLY A 211 27.16 2.96 6.48
CA GLY A 211 27.35 4.40 6.27
C GLY A 211 28.69 4.91 6.80
N GLU A 212 29.09 4.49 8.01
CA GLU A 212 30.40 4.82 8.57
C GLU A 212 31.57 4.26 7.75
N ALA A 213 31.44 3.05 7.21
CA ALA A 213 32.47 2.45 6.35
C ALA A 213 32.64 3.25 5.04
N LEU A 214 31.54 3.64 4.40
CA LEU A 214 31.57 4.46 3.19
C LEU A 214 32.21 5.83 3.43
N HIS A 215 31.90 6.50 4.54
CA HIS A 215 32.55 7.77 4.88
C HIS A 215 34.08 7.62 4.98
N ARG A 216 34.58 6.54 5.60
CA ARG A 216 36.04 6.30 5.72
C ARG A 216 36.72 6.10 4.37
N GLU A 217 36.09 5.39 3.44
CA GLU A 217 36.64 5.18 2.09
C GLU A 217 36.70 6.50 1.30
N ILE A 218 35.66 7.33 1.41
CA ILE A 218 35.63 8.66 0.78
C ILE A 218 36.75 9.55 1.33
N ASP A 219 36.90 9.60 2.65
CA ASP A 219 37.95 10.39 3.31
C ASP A 219 39.35 9.90 2.88
N THR A 220 39.55 8.58 2.78
CA THR A 220 40.81 7.99 2.32
C THR A 220 41.14 8.40 0.89
N ALA A 221 40.15 8.41 -0.01
CA ALA A 221 40.34 8.85 -1.39
C ALA A 221 40.70 10.35 -1.48
N ILE A 222 40.08 11.19 -0.65
CA ILE A 222 40.37 12.62 -0.57
C ILE A 222 41.81 12.85 -0.09
N GLU A 223 42.24 12.16 0.97
CA GLU A 223 43.60 12.30 1.51
C GLU A 223 44.67 11.80 0.54
N LYS A 224 44.37 10.78 -0.26
CA LYS A 224 45.26 10.32 -1.33
C LYS A 224 45.51 11.41 -2.38
N LEU A 225 44.46 12.08 -2.87
CA LEU A 225 44.60 13.16 -3.84
C LEU A 225 45.42 14.34 -3.29
N LYS A 226 45.24 14.68 -2.00
CA LYS A 226 46.05 15.70 -1.33
C LYS A 226 47.53 15.29 -1.26
N SER A 227 47.80 14.04 -0.88
CA SER A 227 49.15 13.48 -0.79
C SER A 227 49.87 13.48 -2.15
N ASP A 228 49.16 13.19 -3.24
CA ASP A 228 49.71 13.24 -4.60
C ASP A 228 50.15 14.68 -4.99
N VAL A 229 49.37 15.69 -4.59
CA VAL A 229 49.72 17.11 -4.79
C VAL A 229 50.97 17.50 -3.99
N ASP A 230 51.06 17.07 -2.74
CA ASP A 230 52.23 17.33 -1.90
C ASP A 230 53.49 16.65 -2.43
N ALA A 231 53.39 15.40 -2.90
CA ALA A 231 54.49 14.68 -3.52
C ALA A 231 54.99 15.39 -4.79
N LEU A 232 54.07 15.85 -5.64
CA LEU A 232 54.42 16.62 -6.85
C LEU A 232 55.11 17.93 -6.50
N LYS A 233 54.61 18.64 -5.47
CA LYS A 233 55.21 19.86 -4.96
C LYS A 233 56.64 19.63 -4.49
N LEU A 234 56.89 18.59 -3.69
CA LEU A 234 58.23 18.25 -3.20
C LEU A 234 59.21 18.00 -4.35
N LYS A 235 58.77 17.27 -5.38
CA LYS A 235 59.58 17.00 -6.58
C LYS A 235 59.92 18.28 -7.34
N HIS A 236 58.91 19.11 -7.64
CA HIS A 236 59.12 20.38 -8.35
C HIS A 236 60.05 21.34 -7.60
N VAL A 237 59.93 21.41 -6.27
CA VAL A 237 60.84 22.21 -5.43
C VAL A 237 62.27 21.65 -5.51
N ALA A 238 62.45 20.34 -5.47
CA ALA A 238 63.78 19.72 -5.60
C ALA A 238 64.43 20.02 -6.96
N ASP A 239 63.67 19.95 -8.05
CA ASP A 239 64.15 20.26 -9.40
C ASP A 239 64.55 21.74 -9.53
N LEU A 240 63.73 22.66 -8.98
CA LEU A 240 64.03 24.09 -8.95
C LEU A 240 65.29 24.40 -8.13
N ASN A 241 65.43 23.80 -6.94
CA ASN A 241 66.62 23.97 -6.10
C ASN A 241 67.89 23.47 -6.80
N LYS A 242 67.81 22.35 -7.54
CA LYS A 242 68.94 21.83 -8.32
C LYS A 242 69.38 22.84 -9.38
N GLN A 243 68.43 23.39 -10.13
CA GLN A 243 68.71 24.39 -11.14
C GLN A 243 69.29 25.68 -10.53
N GLU A 244 68.72 26.16 -9.42
CA GLU A 244 69.21 27.34 -8.71
C GLU A 244 70.67 27.16 -8.30
N ASN A 245 71.02 25.99 -7.77
CA ASN A 245 72.38 25.67 -7.35
C ASN A 245 73.38 25.62 -8.52
N GLU A 246 72.96 25.10 -9.68
CA GLU A 246 73.79 25.11 -10.90
C GLU A 246 74.05 26.54 -11.38
N ILE A 247 73.00 27.38 -11.40
CA ILE A 247 73.12 28.80 -11.78
C ILE A 247 74.04 29.55 -10.80
N LYS A 248 73.90 29.34 -9.49
CA LYS A 248 74.76 29.95 -8.46
C LYS A 248 76.24 29.59 -8.65
N ARG A 249 76.54 28.33 -9.02
CA ARG A 249 77.92 27.92 -9.34
C ARG A 249 78.46 28.67 -10.56
N SER A 250 77.70 28.71 -11.66
CA SER A 250 78.12 29.46 -12.85
C SER A 250 78.33 30.96 -12.57
N ILE A 251 77.47 31.59 -11.76
CA ILE A 251 77.65 32.99 -11.35
C ILE A 251 78.96 33.17 -10.57
N SER A 252 79.27 32.24 -9.66
CA SER A 252 80.52 32.28 -8.88
C SER A 252 81.75 32.10 -9.75
N ASP A 253 81.72 31.15 -10.70
CA ASP A 253 82.82 30.93 -11.65
C ASP A 253 83.05 32.16 -12.54
N ILE A 254 81.98 32.78 -13.04
CA ILE A 254 82.06 34.02 -13.82
C ILE A 254 82.67 35.15 -12.97
N ALA A 255 82.26 35.29 -11.70
CA ALA A 255 82.80 36.31 -10.81
C ALA A 255 84.31 36.15 -10.57
N LEU A 256 84.80 34.91 -10.40
CA LEU A 256 86.24 34.61 -10.29
C LEU A 256 86.99 34.99 -11.56
N ILE A 257 86.48 34.58 -12.73
CA ILE A 257 87.09 34.92 -14.02
C ILE A 257 87.15 36.44 -14.21
N ILE A 258 86.08 37.18 -13.89
CA ILE A 258 86.08 38.65 -13.98
C ILE A 258 87.15 39.26 -13.06
N ALA A 259 87.31 38.75 -11.84
CA ALA A 259 88.31 39.25 -10.91
C ALA A 259 89.74 39.00 -11.42
N ASP A 260 90.01 37.81 -11.96
CA ASP A 260 91.33 37.46 -12.51
C ASP A 260 91.65 38.26 -13.78
N LEU A 261 90.66 38.46 -14.66
CA LEU A 261 90.81 39.34 -15.83
C LEU A 261 91.14 40.78 -15.42
N LYS A 262 90.46 41.32 -14.41
CA LYS A 262 90.75 42.67 -13.89
C LYS A 262 92.18 42.78 -13.35
N LYS A 263 92.68 41.75 -12.64
CA LYS A 263 94.08 41.72 -12.17
C LYS A 263 95.06 41.67 -13.35
N LEU A 264 94.79 40.81 -14.34
CA LEU A 264 95.63 40.67 -15.52
C LEU A 264 95.73 41.98 -16.33
N MET A 265 94.63 42.74 -16.43
CA MET A 265 94.60 44.05 -17.09
C MET A 265 95.46 45.12 -16.42
N ILE A 266 95.79 44.97 -15.13
CA ILE A 266 96.66 45.90 -14.38
C ILE A 266 98.13 45.45 -14.45
N SER A 267 98.39 44.19 -14.79
CA SER A 267 99.75 43.64 -14.92
C SER A 267 100.44 44.12 -16.20
N ASN A 268 101.75 44.37 -16.13
CA ASN A 268 102.60 44.64 -17.30
C ASN A 268 103.38 43.39 -17.75
N ASP A 269 103.07 42.21 -17.22
CA ASP A 269 103.72 40.94 -17.57
C ASP A 269 103.22 40.42 -18.93
N VAL A 270 104.05 40.61 -19.96
CA VAL A 270 103.77 40.25 -21.36
C VAL A 270 103.56 38.73 -21.54
N SER A 271 104.23 37.89 -20.74
CA SER A 271 104.08 36.43 -20.82
C SER A 271 102.71 35.96 -20.33
N LEU A 272 102.19 36.56 -19.25
CA LEU A 272 100.86 36.24 -18.74
C LEU A 272 99.74 36.73 -19.67
N ILE A 273 99.90 37.92 -20.27
CA ILE A 273 98.90 38.49 -21.20
C ILE A 273 98.86 37.70 -22.52
N SER A 274 100.01 37.32 -23.07
CA SER A 274 100.09 36.56 -24.33
C SER A 274 99.58 35.11 -24.21
N ALA A 275 99.64 34.50 -23.02
CA ALA A 275 99.09 33.17 -22.75
C ALA A 275 97.57 33.16 -22.50
N TYR A 276 96.92 34.32 -22.39
CA TYR A 276 95.49 34.42 -22.11
C TYR A 276 94.63 33.90 -23.27
N ASN A 277 93.69 33.02 -22.94
CA ASN A 277 92.66 32.54 -23.86
C ASN A 277 91.26 32.79 -23.27
N SER A 278 90.37 33.39 -24.07
CA SER A 278 89.03 33.76 -23.62
C SER A 278 88.14 32.54 -23.37
N ARG A 279 87.55 32.46 -22.18
CA ARG A 279 86.56 31.45 -21.79
C ARG A 279 85.10 31.92 -21.90
N ASN A 280 84.84 33.08 -22.50
CA ASN A 280 83.48 33.63 -22.61
C ASN A 280 82.53 32.70 -23.39
N ALA A 281 83.05 31.87 -24.30
CA ALA A 281 82.25 30.89 -25.03
C ALA A 281 81.55 29.89 -24.10
N ASP A 282 82.17 29.53 -22.97
CA ASP A 282 81.63 28.59 -21.98
C ASP A 282 80.31 29.11 -21.35
N PHE A 283 80.12 30.44 -21.31
CA PHE A 283 78.98 31.09 -20.62
C PHE A 283 78.02 31.82 -21.57
N ARG A 284 78.31 31.89 -22.87
CA ARG A 284 77.42 32.52 -23.86
C ARG A 284 76.09 31.78 -24.03
N ARG A 285 76.06 30.48 -23.70
CA ARG A 285 74.83 29.69 -23.67
C ARG A 285 74.22 29.79 -22.28
N LEU A 286 73.11 30.53 -22.18
CA LEU A 286 72.38 30.67 -20.91
C LEU A 286 71.74 29.34 -20.48
N PRO A 287 71.61 29.08 -19.16
CA PRO A 287 70.86 27.95 -18.65
C PRO A 287 69.39 27.98 -19.12
N PRO A 288 68.78 26.82 -19.42
CA PRO A 288 67.40 26.77 -19.89
C PRO A 288 66.43 27.25 -18.80
N LYS A 289 65.40 28.02 -19.17
CA LYS A 289 64.36 28.44 -18.22
C LYS A 289 63.41 27.27 -17.93
N LEU A 290 63.38 26.79 -16.68
CA LEU A 290 62.41 25.78 -16.27
C LEU A 290 61.08 26.46 -15.97
N THR A 291 60.01 25.96 -16.58
CA THR A 291 58.64 26.40 -16.27
C THR A 291 57.92 25.22 -15.66
N VAL A 292 57.38 25.42 -14.46
CA VAL A 292 56.68 24.38 -13.70
C VAL A 292 55.20 24.73 -13.65
N SER A 293 54.32 23.75 -13.88
CA SER A 293 52.87 23.91 -13.77
C SER A 293 52.26 22.81 -12.90
N PHE A 294 51.13 23.10 -12.28
CA PHE A 294 50.35 22.14 -11.51
C PHE A 294 49.14 21.63 -12.32
N PRO A 295 48.70 20.39 -12.08
CA PRO A 295 47.46 19.90 -12.64
C PRO A 295 46.26 20.68 -12.10
N ARG A 296 45.22 20.81 -12.94
CA ARG A 296 43.96 21.44 -12.54
C ARG A 296 43.03 20.41 -11.89
N PHE A 297 42.56 20.68 -10.68
CA PHE A 297 41.48 19.90 -10.08
C PHE A 297 40.13 20.30 -10.72
N THR A 298 39.38 19.32 -11.18
CA THR A 298 38.03 19.51 -11.74
C THR A 298 37.08 18.61 -10.99
N PRO A 299 36.23 19.14 -10.08
CA PRO A 299 35.30 18.32 -9.32
C PRO A 299 34.24 17.72 -10.24
N GLN A 300 33.97 16.43 -10.06
CA GLN A 300 32.84 15.76 -10.69
C GLN A 300 31.53 16.21 -10.03
N LYS A 301 30.44 16.30 -10.80
CA LYS A 301 29.11 16.51 -10.23
C LYS A 301 28.72 15.29 -9.40
N ILE A 302 28.22 15.52 -8.19
CA ILE A 302 27.76 14.45 -7.31
C ILE A 302 26.47 13.85 -7.89
N ASN A 303 26.53 12.57 -8.26
CA ASN A 303 25.38 11.78 -8.70
C ASN A 303 24.76 11.10 -7.47
N LYS A 304 23.56 11.53 -7.06
CA LYS A 304 22.91 11.03 -5.84
C LYS A 304 22.49 9.57 -5.99
N GLU A 305 22.16 9.14 -7.20
CA GLU A 305 21.68 7.80 -7.52
C GLU A 305 22.80 6.76 -7.39
N GLN A 306 24.03 7.10 -7.80
CA GLN A 306 25.21 6.25 -7.57
C GLN A 306 25.53 6.11 -6.07
N ILE A 307 25.28 7.16 -5.28
CA ILE A 307 25.45 7.08 -3.82
C ILE A 307 24.45 6.09 -3.22
N TYR A 308 23.16 6.17 -3.59
CA TYR A 308 22.16 5.21 -3.12
C TYR A 308 22.48 3.77 -3.54
N GLN A 309 23.03 3.55 -4.75
CA GLN A 309 23.48 2.23 -5.19
C GLN A 309 24.64 1.67 -4.34
N GLN A 310 25.55 2.53 -3.85
CA GLN A 310 26.67 2.11 -2.99
C GLN A 310 26.24 1.87 -1.54
N ILE A 311 25.17 2.53 -1.08
CA ILE A 311 24.58 2.33 0.25
C ILE A 311 23.78 1.02 0.31
N GLY A 312 23.02 0.70 -0.75
CA GLY A 312 22.17 -0.50 -0.82
C GLY A 312 20.68 -0.20 -0.68
N SER A 313 19.86 -1.24 -0.60
CA SER A 313 18.40 -1.16 -0.54
C SER A 313 17.80 -2.09 0.53
N LEU A 314 16.55 -1.80 0.93
CA LEU A 314 15.77 -2.67 1.79
C LEU A 314 14.88 -3.57 0.93
N SER A 315 14.85 -4.87 1.24
CA SER A 315 13.90 -5.80 0.65
C SER A 315 12.48 -5.52 1.17
N ALA A 316 11.48 -5.66 0.29
CA ALA A 316 10.08 -5.58 0.70
C ALA A 316 9.71 -6.69 1.70
N PHE A 317 8.88 -6.35 2.69
CA PHE A 317 8.37 -7.31 3.67
C PHE A 317 6.98 -7.80 3.24
N PRO A 318 6.80 -9.10 2.97
CA PRO A 318 5.47 -9.66 2.82
C PRO A 318 4.80 -9.77 4.20
N ILE A 319 3.61 -9.19 4.34
CA ILE A 319 2.72 -9.48 5.46
C ILE A 319 1.90 -10.71 5.06
N ASN A 320 2.28 -11.86 5.59
CA ASN A 320 1.50 -13.08 5.42
C ASN A 320 0.44 -13.14 6.51
N THR A 321 -0.83 -12.95 6.16
CA THR A 321 -1.97 -13.21 7.05
C THR A 321 -2.40 -14.66 6.84
N GLU A 322 -2.18 -15.52 7.83
CA GLU A 322 -2.79 -16.86 7.86
C GLU A 322 -4.19 -16.73 8.49
N GLU A 323 -5.23 -16.95 7.69
CA GLU A 323 -6.60 -17.05 8.19
C GLU A 323 -6.80 -18.40 8.90
N HIS A 324 -6.96 -18.37 10.22
CA HIS A 324 -7.44 -19.53 10.98
C HIS A 324 -8.97 -19.52 11.03
N ALA A 325 -9.63 -19.88 9.92
CA ALA A 325 -11.08 -20.06 9.89
C ALA A 325 -11.48 -21.41 10.51
N TYR A 326 -12.37 -21.39 11.49
CA TYR A 326 -13.07 -22.59 11.96
C TYR A 326 -14.16 -22.96 10.94
N THR A 327 -14.00 -24.13 10.30
CA THR A 327 -15.05 -24.72 9.46
C THR A 327 -16.09 -25.40 10.36
N MET A 328 -17.22 -24.75 10.61
CA MET A 328 -18.44 -25.41 11.07
C MET A 328 -19.52 -25.13 10.03
N GLY A 329 -20.01 -26.18 9.38
CA GLY A 329 -20.90 -26.07 8.22
C GLY A 329 -22.26 -25.48 8.55
N SER A 330 -22.59 -24.36 7.90
CA SER A 330 -23.94 -23.97 7.56
C SER A 330 -23.89 -23.03 6.34
N PRO A 331 -24.78 -23.18 5.34
CA PRO A 331 -24.73 -22.40 4.11
C PRO A 331 -25.35 -21.01 4.34
N GLY A 332 -24.51 -19.97 4.34
CA GLY A 332 -25.00 -18.60 4.43
C GLY A 332 -23.86 -17.59 4.42
N ALA A 333 -23.61 -17.04 3.23
CA ALA A 333 -22.88 -15.81 2.95
C ALA A 333 -21.47 -15.68 3.56
N GLU A 334 -20.47 -16.05 2.75
CA GLU A 334 -19.12 -15.51 2.86
C GLU A 334 -19.18 -13.97 2.78
N SER A 335 -18.86 -13.29 3.88
CA SER A 335 -18.69 -11.83 3.88
C SER A 335 -17.22 -11.52 3.69
N TYR A 336 -16.87 -11.12 2.46
CA TYR A 336 -15.61 -10.48 2.13
C TYR A 336 -15.46 -9.16 2.93
N PRO A 337 -14.23 -8.69 3.20
CA PRO A 337 -14.01 -7.47 3.97
C PRO A 337 -14.68 -6.27 3.30
N GLN A 338 -15.63 -5.65 4.02
CA GLN A 338 -16.46 -4.49 3.69
C GLN A 338 -16.21 -3.83 2.32
N ASP A 339 -17.19 -3.95 1.43
CA ASP A 339 -17.36 -3.12 0.24
C ASP A 339 -17.14 -1.64 0.61
N ARG A 340 -15.99 -1.06 0.25
CA ARG A 340 -15.84 0.40 0.25
C ARG A 340 -16.81 0.94 -0.80
N PRO A 341 -17.86 1.69 -0.40
CA PRO A 341 -18.87 2.14 -1.34
C PRO A 341 -18.25 3.06 -2.38
N LEU A 342 -18.70 2.94 -3.64
CA LEU A 342 -18.45 3.96 -4.65
C LEU A 342 -19.09 5.29 -4.19
N ILE A 343 -18.40 6.41 -4.36
CA ILE A 343 -18.99 7.72 -4.07
C ILE A 343 -19.98 8.10 -5.16
N ASP A 344 -21.04 8.83 -4.79
CA ASP A 344 -22.08 9.23 -5.76
C ASP A 344 -21.57 10.19 -6.83
N VAL A 345 -20.63 11.05 -6.46
CA VAL A 345 -20.02 12.01 -7.40
C VAL A 345 -18.51 11.84 -7.31
N PRO A 346 -17.88 11.20 -8.31
CA PRO A 346 -16.43 11.17 -8.46
C PRO A 346 -15.85 12.58 -8.43
N ARG A 347 -14.62 12.76 -7.92
CA ARG A 347 -14.00 14.08 -7.75
C ARG A 347 -12.57 14.08 -8.27
N ILE A 348 -12.23 15.12 -9.05
CA ILE A 348 -10.84 15.39 -9.40
C ILE A 348 -10.15 15.98 -8.16
N ILE A 349 -9.09 15.33 -7.72
CA ILE A 349 -8.26 15.74 -6.59
C ILE A 349 -7.14 16.68 -7.06
N THR A 350 -6.51 16.34 -8.18
CA THR A 350 -5.45 17.16 -8.78
C THR A 350 -5.32 16.86 -10.27
N GLU A 351 -4.75 17.82 -10.98
CA GLU A 351 -4.38 17.71 -12.39
C GLU A 351 -2.86 17.87 -12.52
N ILE A 352 -2.25 16.96 -13.26
CA ILE A 352 -0.81 16.96 -13.52
C ILE A 352 -0.63 17.38 -14.96
N ASN A 353 -0.10 18.58 -15.15
CA ASN A 353 0.26 19.08 -16.47
C ASN A 353 1.59 18.45 -16.87
N THR A 354 1.61 17.85 -18.06
CA THR A 354 2.82 17.29 -18.66
C THR A 354 3.23 18.12 -19.87
N GLU A 355 4.38 17.83 -20.46
CA GLU A 355 4.78 18.45 -21.75
C GLU A 355 4.11 17.82 -22.98
N TYR A 356 3.23 16.83 -22.80
CA TYR A 356 2.43 16.24 -23.87
C TYR A 356 1.31 17.19 -24.31
N GLY A 357 0.77 16.97 -25.51
CA GLY A 357 -0.29 17.79 -26.09
C GLY A 357 -0.70 17.30 -27.49
N GLU A 358 -1.30 18.17 -28.30
CA GLU A 358 -1.82 17.80 -29.62
C GLU A 358 -0.74 17.27 -30.58
N LEU A 359 0.47 17.84 -30.51
CA LEU A 359 1.61 17.44 -31.34
C LEU A 359 2.32 16.18 -30.81
N ASN A 360 2.22 15.92 -29.50
CA ASN A 360 2.85 14.79 -28.83
C ASN A 360 1.85 14.19 -27.85
N ASN A 361 1.00 13.29 -28.33
CA ASN A 361 -0.12 12.78 -27.54
C ASN A 361 0.38 11.90 -26.40
N LEU A 362 -0.29 11.96 -25.27
CA LEU A 362 -0.05 11.08 -24.13
C LEU A 362 -0.76 9.73 -24.38
N LEU A 363 0.01 8.64 -24.45
CA LEU A 363 -0.49 7.33 -24.86
C LEU A 363 -0.61 6.35 -23.70
N SER A 364 0.41 6.28 -22.84
CA SER A 364 0.46 5.33 -21.74
C SER A 364 1.02 5.98 -20.47
N VAL A 365 0.55 5.47 -19.33
CA VAL A 365 0.94 5.91 -17.99
C VAL A 365 1.13 4.68 -17.09
N SER A 366 2.12 4.73 -16.22
CA SER A 366 2.36 3.69 -15.22
C SER A 366 2.98 4.30 -13.97
N CYS A 367 2.40 4.05 -12.79
CA CYS A 367 2.94 4.66 -11.57
C CYS A 367 4.17 3.91 -11.07
N LEU A 368 5.19 4.67 -10.71
CA LEU A 368 6.39 4.17 -10.03
C LEU A 368 6.16 4.10 -8.52
N SER A 369 5.44 5.08 -7.99
CA SER A 369 5.10 5.20 -6.58
C SER A 369 3.79 6.00 -6.43
N ASP A 370 3.32 6.18 -5.21
CA ASP A 370 2.16 7.03 -4.91
C ASP A 370 2.36 8.51 -5.27
N ASP A 371 3.59 8.93 -5.59
CA ASP A 371 3.97 10.32 -5.86
C ASP A 371 4.59 10.54 -7.25
N GLU A 372 4.88 9.49 -8.02
CA GLU A 372 5.58 9.56 -9.30
C GLU A 372 4.96 8.66 -10.37
N VAL A 373 4.78 9.22 -11.57
CA VAL A 373 4.15 8.56 -12.72
C VAL A 373 5.04 8.62 -13.97
N TRP A 374 5.31 7.45 -14.53
CA TRP A 374 5.91 7.34 -15.86
C TRP A 374 4.86 7.56 -16.93
N THR A 375 5.29 8.17 -18.02
CA THR A 375 4.45 8.58 -19.14
C THR A 375 5.19 8.32 -20.44
N SER A 376 4.46 7.92 -21.48
CA SER A 376 4.95 7.81 -22.85
C SER A 376 3.95 8.38 -23.83
N GLY A 377 4.46 8.90 -24.95
CA GLY A 377 3.66 9.56 -25.97
C GLY A 377 4.05 9.20 -27.39
N ASN A 378 3.78 10.09 -28.34
CA ASN A 378 4.11 9.90 -29.76
C ASN A 378 5.61 10.13 -30.07
N ASP A 379 6.44 10.43 -29.08
CA ASP A 379 7.88 10.61 -29.24
C ASP A 379 8.70 9.45 -28.67
N ASN A 380 10.02 9.53 -28.82
CA ASN A 380 10.94 8.50 -28.35
C ASN A 380 11.43 8.71 -26.91
N MET A 381 10.72 9.53 -26.13
CA MET A 381 11.11 9.92 -24.77
C MET A 381 10.04 9.46 -23.76
N MET A 382 10.43 8.62 -22.83
CA MET A 382 9.62 8.27 -21.66
C MET A 382 9.96 9.23 -20.53
N ARG A 383 8.95 9.72 -19.81
CA ARG A 383 9.10 10.80 -18.83
C ARG A 383 8.48 10.45 -17.49
N LEU A 384 9.19 10.73 -16.42
CA LEU A 384 8.73 10.58 -15.04
C LEU A 384 8.34 11.94 -14.50
N TYR A 385 7.08 12.09 -14.11
CA TYR A 385 6.56 13.28 -13.45
C TYR A 385 6.25 12.97 -12.00
N ASN A 386 6.43 13.95 -11.12
CA ASN A 386 5.82 13.88 -9.79
C ASN A 386 4.37 14.42 -9.82
N LEU A 387 3.62 14.21 -8.73
CA LEU A 387 2.23 14.70 -8.63
C LEU A 387 2.05 16.23 -8.71
N HIS A 388 3.14 17.00 -8.63
CA HIS A 388 3.12 18.45 -8.79
C HIS A 388 3.32 18.88 -10.26
N GLY A 389 3.39 17.93 -11.21
CA GLY A 389 3.62 18.22 -12.63
C GLY A 389 5.07 18.53 -12.98
N LYS A 390 6.01 18.32 -12.04
CA LYS A 390 7.44 18.55 -12.32
C LYS A 390 8.05 17.31 -12.97
N LEU A 391 8.69 17.51 -14.11
CA LEU A 391 9.52 16.49 -14.75
C LEU A 391 10.71 16.14 -13.85
N VAL A 392 10.77 14.87 -13.43
CA VAL A 392 11.83 14.31 -12.57
C VAL A 392 12.93 13.69 -13.43
N LYS A 393 12.55 12.91 -14.44
CA LYS A 393 13.47 12.14 -15.28
C LYS A 393 12.92 11.97 -16.69
N SER A 394 13.81 11.88 -17.67
CA SER A 394 13.48 11.57 -19.06
C SER A 394 14.44 10.52 -19.60
N ILE A 395 13.93 9.49 -20.28
CA ILE A 395 14.71 8.37 -20.81
C ILE A 395 14.35 8.19 -22.27
N LYS A 396 15.36 8.24 -23.13
CA LYS A 396 15.20 7.98 -24.56
C LYS A 396 15.12 6.47 -24.81
N THR A 397 14.24 6.02 -25.70
CA THR A 397 14.21 4.61 -26.11
C THR A 397 15.52 4.19 -26.79
N LYS A 398 15.90 2.92 -26.65
CA LYS A 398 17.14 2.35 -27.20
C LYS A 398 17.21 2.44 -28.73
N SER A 399 16.10 2.19 -29.42
CA SER A 399 16.01 2.26 -30.89
C SER A 399 15.88 3.68 -31.43
N GLY A 400 15.50 4.64 -30.57
CA GLY A 400 15.08 5.97 -30.99
C GLY A 400 13.68 6.04 -31.60
N ASN A 401 12.92 4.93 -31.62
CA ASN A 401 11.52 4.89 -32.03
C ASN A 401 10.57 5.16 -30.86
N THR A 402 9.31 5.46 -31.18
CA THR A 402 8.23 5.68 -30.22
C THR A 402 7.87 4.36 -29.52
N PRO A 403 7.93 4.30 -28.17
CA PRO A 403 7.43 3.15 -27.43
C PRO A 403 5.90 3.16 -27.43
N ILE A 404 5.27 1.98 -27.56
CA ILE A 404 3.79 1.91 -27.61
C ILE A 404 3.19 1.91 -26.22
N ASP A 405 3.74 1.10 -25.32
CA ASP A 405 3.22 0.92 -23.98
C ASP A 405 4.35 0.80 -22.97
N ILE A 406 4.05 1.15 -21.72
CA ILE A 406 4.98 1.14 -20.61
C ILE A 406 4.37 0.45 -19.40
N ALA A 407 5.21 -0.22 -18.62
CA ALA A 407 4.84 -0.78 -17.33
C ALA A 407 5.99 -0.59 -16.34
N VAL A 408 5.69 -0.64 -15.05
CA VAL A 408 6.68 -0.63 -13.98
C VAL A 408 6.67 -1.98 -13.29
N THR A 409 7.85 -2.58 -13.09
CA THR A 409 8.00 -3.82 -12.33
C THR A 409 7.76 -3.58 -10.84
N GLN A 410 7.54 -4.66 -10.08
CA GLN A 410 7.45 -4.56 -8.62
C GLN A 410 8.71 -3.98 -7.96
N SER A 411 9.87 -4.15 -8.58
CA SER A 411 11.16 -3.56 -8.17
C SER A 411 11.37 -2.12 -8.65
N GLY A 412 10.38 -1.52 -9.33
CA GLY A 412 10.41 -0.12 -9.76
C GLY A 412 11.17 0.14 -11.06
N GLU A 413 11.44 -0.88 -11.86
CA GLU A 413 12.10 -0.70 -13.16
C GLU A 413 11.08 -0.41 -14.25
N LEU A 414 11.40 0.55 -15.10
CA LEU A 414 10.59 0.90 -16.26
C LEU A 414 10.78 -0.15 -17.36
N VAL A 415 9.68 -0.68 -17.87
CA VAL A 415 9.62 -1.60 -19.00
C VAL A 415 8.80 -0.96 -20.11
N TYR A 416 9.22 -1.15 -21.36
CA TYR A 416 8.49 -0.61 -22.50
C TYR A 416 8.52 -1.54 -23.71
N THR A 417 7.47 -1.46 -24.53
CA THR A 417 7.35 -2.18 -25.79
C THR A 417 7.86 -1.35 -26.97
N ASP A 418 8.61 -1.99 -27.85
CA ASP A 418 9.11 -1.41 -29.10
C ASP A 418 8.77 -2.35 -30.27
N PRO A 419 7.56 -2.20 -30.86
CA PRO A 419 7.15 -3.03 -31.97
C PRO A 419 7.92 -2.77 -33.27
N HIS A 420 8.66 -1.65 -33.39
CA HIS A 420 9.53 -1.40 -34.54
C HIS A 420 10.78 -2.28 -34.50
N ASP A 421 11.45 -2.40 -33.35
CA ASP A 421 12.58 -3.33 -33.17
C ASP A 421 12.13 -4.75 -32.76
N ARG A 422 10.83 -4.97 -32.54
CA ARG A 422 10.23 -6.23 -32.07
C ARG A 422 10.77 -6.66 -30.71
N THR A 423 10.86 -5.70 -29.79
CA THR A 423 11.47 -5.92 -28.48
C THR A 423 10.61 -5.44 -27.33
N VAL A 424 10.79 -6.08 -26.18
CA VAL A 424 10.46 -5.51 -24.87
C VAL A 424 11.78 -5.17 -24.20
N ASN A 425 11.88 -3.97 -23.66
CA ASN A 425 13.10 -3.46 -23.05
C ASN A 425 12.82 -3.03 -21.61
N ILE A 426 13.78 -3.28 -20.72
CA ILE A 426 13.77 -2.86 -19.33
C ILE A 426 14.89 -1.86 -19.09
N VAL A 427 14.61 -0.85 -18.28
CA VAL A 427 15.58 0.18 -17.90
C VAL A 427 16.13 -0.14 -16.51
N LYS A 428 17.35 -0.67 -16.44
CA LYS A 428 18.06 -1.01 -15.19
C LYS A 428 19.32 -0.17 -15.05
N ASN A 429 19.50 0.50 -13.91
CA ASN A 429 20.71 1.29 -13.62
C ASN A 429 21.08 2.30 -14.73
N ALA A 430 20.06 2.97 -15.31
CA ALA A 430 20.19 3.89 -16.44
C ALA A 430 20.69 3.27 -17.76
N GLN A 431 20.80 1.94 -17.85
CA GLN A 431 21.01 1.21 -19.09
C GLN A 431 19.73 0.52 -19.56
N ILE A 432 19.57 0.43 -20.87
CA ILE A 432 18.41 -0.23 -21.49
C ILE A 432 18.82 -1.62 -21.94
N GLN A 433 18.22 -2.63 -21.32
CA GLN A 433 18.42 -4.04 -21.62
C GLN A 433 17.21 -4.59 -22.36
N THR A 434 17.45 -5.36 -23.41
CA THR A 434 16.39 -6.02 -24.16
C THR A 434 16.09 -7.36 -23.48
N VAL A 435 14.87 -7.56 -22.99
CA VAL A 435 14.47 -8.78 -22.25
C VAL A 435 13.73 -9.78 -23.13
N ILE A 436 12.95 -9.30 -24.10
CA ILE A 436 12.22 -10.15 -25.04
C ILE A 436 12.54 -9.67 -26.45
N ARG A 437 12.87 -10.62 -27.32
CA ARG A 437 13.00 -10.41 -28.77
C ARG A 437 12.40 -11.60 -29.49
N GLN A 438 11.39 -11.35 -30.32
CA GLN A 438 10.66 -12.39 -31.06
C GLN A 438 10.71 -12.12 -32.56
N GLN A 439 10.85 -13.19 -33.35
CA GLN A 439 10.82 -13.11 -34.81
C GLN A 439 9.37 -13.27 -35.31
N GLY A 440 8.93 -12.36 -36.19
CA GLY A 440 7.60 -12.40 -36.81
C GLY A 440 6.43 -11.92 -35.95
N TRP A 441 6.67 -11.58 -34.67
CA TRP A 441 5.68 -11.03 -33.75
C TRP A 441 6.15 -9.68 -33.18
N LYS A 442 5.22 -8.73 -33.08
CA LYS A 442 5.43 -7.37 -32.58
C LYS A 442 4.80 -7.23 -31.18
N PRO A 443 5.57 -6.88 -30.13
CA PRO A 443 5.02 -6.56 -28.83
C PRO A 443 4.40 -5.17 -28.85
N TRP A 444 3.11 -5.06 -28.53
CA TRP A 444 2.37 -3.80 -28.54
C TRP A 444 2.07 -3.30 -27.14
N TYR A 445 1.37 -4.09 -26.33
CA TYR A 445 0.93 -3.70 -24.99
C TYR A 445 1.52 -4.62 -23.93
N ILE A 446 1.79 -4.09 -22.74
CA ILE A 446 2.47 -4.82 -21.67
C ILE A 446 1.88 -4.52 -20.29
N CYS A 447 1.82 -5.55 -19.46
CA CYS A 447 1.55 -5.44 -18.04
C CYS A 447 2.61 -6.21 -17.25
N SER A 448 3.05 -5.64 -16.12
CA SER A 448 3.81 -6.38 -15.12
C SER A 448 2.83 -7.16 -14.24
N ALA A 449 2.97 -8.49 -14.22
CA ALA A 449 2.18 -9.35 -13.38
C ALA A 449 2.67 -9.34 -11.92
N SER A 450 1.81 -9.80 -11.02
CA SER A 450 2.02 -9.87 -9.58
C SER A 450 3.07 -10.91 -9.14
N ASP A 451 3.43 -11.84 -10.01
CA ASP A 451 4.50 -12.84 -9.82
C ASP A 451 5.86 -12.38 -10.38
N GLY A 452 5.92 -11.16 -10.94
CA GLY A 452 7.11 -10.63 -11.60
C GLY A 452 7.25 -11.01 -13.08
N ASP A 453 6.32 -11.80 -13.63
CA ASP A 453 6.28 -12.09 -15.06
C ASP A 453 5.74 -10.89 -15.87
N PHE A 454 5.95 -10.93 -17.19
CA PHE A 454 5.37 -9.97 -18.13
C PHE A 454 4.23 -10.60 -18.92
N LEU A 455 3.09 -9.92 -18.97
CA LEU A 455 2.01 -10.22 -19.89
C LEU A 455 2.12 -9.28 -21.09
N VAL A 456 2.38 -9.84 -22.26
CA VAL A 456 2.65 -9.07 -23.48
C VAL A 456 1.64 -9.41 -24.55
N VAL A 457 0.98 -8.39 -25.08
CA VAL A 457 0.11 -8.50 -26.26
C VAL A 457 1.00 -8.46 -27.50
N MET A 458 0.99 -9.57 -28.25
CA MET A 458 1.81 -9.80 -29.42
C MET A 458 0.93 -9.86 -30.67
N GLU A 459 1.30 -9.10 -31.70
CA GLU A 459 0.61 -9.12 -33.00
C GLU A 459 1.53 -9.68 -34.09
N LYS A 460 1.02 -10.60 -34.90
CA LYS A 460 1.76 -11.17 -36.03
C LYS A 460 1.83 -10.16 -37.17
N GLU A 461 3.03 -9.92 -37.68
CA GLU A 461 3.28 -8.80 -38.61
C GLU A 461 2.42 -8.84 -39.88
N ILE A 462 2.30 -10.02 -40.48
CA ILE A 462 1.60 -10.23 -41.76
C ILE A 462 0.11 -10.46 -41.54
N THR A 463 -0.24 -11.45 -40.71
CA THR A 463 -1.62 -11.92 -40.61
C THR A 463 -2.44 -11.20 -39.55
N LYS A 464 -1.83 -10.26 -38.81
CA LYS A 464 -2.46 -9.47 -37.74
C LYS A 464 -3.16 -10.29 -36.64
N HIS A 465 -2.80 -11.55 -36.51
CA HIS A 465 -3.30 -12.38 -35.41
C HIS A 465 -2.71 -11.89 -34.10
N THR A 466 -3.55 -11.83 -33.08
CA THR A 466 -3.14 -11.38 -31.74
C THR A 466 -3.08 -12.55 -30.78
N LYS A 467 -2.06 -12.58 -29.93
CA LYS A 467 -1.97 -13.46 -28.77
C LYS A 467 -1.45 -12.69 -27.56
N VAL A 468 -1.84 -13.12 -26.37
CA VAL A 468 -1.21 -12.70 -25.12
C VAL A 468 -0.20 -13.77 -24.73
N VAL A 469 0.99 -13.34 -24.32
CA VAL A 469 2.06 -14.24 -23.90
C VAL A 469 2.55 -13.85 -22.53
N ARG A 470 2.58 -14.81 -21.60
CA ARG A 470 3.24 -14.65 -20.29
C ARG A 470 4.71 -15.04 -20.41
N TYR A 471 5.60 -14.11 -20.09
CA TYR A 471 7.05 -14.31 -20.07
C TYR A 471 7.57 -14.26 -18.64
N SER A 472 8.37 -15.24 -18.26
CA SER A 472 9.24 -15.14 -17.08
C SER A 472 10.63 -14.80 -17.59
N ASP A 473 11.10 -13.59 -17.27
CA ASP A 473 12.28 -12.97 -17.88
C ASP A 473 12.19 -12.90 -19.42
N SER A 474 12.90 -13.82 -20.09
CA SER A 474 12.96 -13.96 -21.56
C SER A 474 12.27 -15.24 -22.06
N ARG A 475 11.77 -16.08 -21.15
CA ARG A 475 11.19 -17.39 -21.47
C ARG A 475 9.67 -17.30 -21.54
N GLU A 476 9.12 -17.72 -22.67
CA GLU A 476 7.67 -17.90 -22.84
C GLU A 476 7.18 -19.04 -21.93
N LYS A 477 6.25 -18.74 -21.02
CA LYS A 477 5.59 -19.71 -20.13
C LYS A 477 4.24 -20.17 -20.66
N GLN A 478 3.49 -19.24 -21.23
CA GLN A 478 2.10 -19.44 -21.59
C GLN A 478 1.75 -18.57 -22.79
N THR A 479 1.04 -19.13 -23.75
CA THR A 479 0.41 -18.40 -24.85
C THR A 479 -1.10 -18.55 -24.74
N ILE A 480 -1.79 -17.42 -24.81
CA ILE A 480 -3.24 -17.31 -24.75
C ILE A 480 -3.68 -16.69 -26.06
N GLN A 481 -4.44 -17.44 -26.85
CA GLN A 481 -4.81 -17.01 -28.20
C GLN A 481 -6.19 -17.49 -28.62
N TYR A 482 -6.55 -18.73 -28.28
CA TYR A 482 -7.80 -19.35 -28.68
C TYR A 482 -8.59 -19.80 -27.46
N ASN A 483 -9.91 -19.77 -27.56
CA ASN A 483 -10.80 -20.36 -26.57
C ASN A 483 -10.88 -21.88 -26.71
N ASP A 484 -11.60 -22.55 -25.79
CA ASP A 484 -11.80 -24.01 -25.80
C ASP A 484 -12.47 -24.54 -27.08
N LYS A 485 -13.10 -23.66 -27.88
CA LYS A 485 -13.73 -24.00 -29.18
C LYS A 485 -12.79 -23.75 -30.37
N GLY A 486 -11.53 -23.37 -30.12
CA GLY A 486 -10.54 -23.05 -31.16
C GLY A 486 -10.78 -21.71 -31.86
N GLN A 487 -11.65 -20.84 -31.33
CA GLN A 487 -11.90 -19.51 -31.88
C GLN A 487 -10.94 -18.48 -31.26
N PRO A 488 -10.46 -17.48 -32.02
CA PRO A 488 -9.55 -16.47 -31.49
C PRO A 488 -10.23 -15.66 -30.36
N LEU A 489 -9.49 -15.44 -29.28
CA LEU A 489 -9.95 -14.65 -28.12
C LEU A 489 -9.91 -13.14 -28.38
N TYR A 490 -9.00 -12.72 -29.26
CA TYR A 490 -8.71 -11.32 -29.54
C TYR A 490 -8.91 -11.03 -31.02
N SER A 491 -9.33 -9.82 -31.35
CA SER A 491 -9.55 -9.38 -32.72
C SER A 491 -8.24 -9.38 -33.52
N SER A 492 -8.36 -9.76 -34.80
CA SER A 492 -7.25 -9.73 -35.76
C SER A 492 -7.28 -8.41 -36.51
N GLN A 493 -6.68 -7.36 -35.95
CA GLN A 493 -6.41 -6.06 -36.58
C GLN A 493 -5.63 -5.15 -35.63
N SER A 494 -4.93 -4.16 -36.20
CA SER A 494 -4.02 -3.25 -35.50
C SER A 494 -4.72 -2.14 -34.72
N HIS A 495 -5.68 -2.53 -33.86
CA HIS A 495 -6.36 -1.68 -32.88
C HIS A 495 -5.72 -1.82 -31.49
N THR A 496 -6.10 -0.92 -30.58
CA THR A 496 -5.54 -0.92 -29.22
C THR A 496 -6.04 -2.11 -28.41
N LYS A 497 -5.14 -2.70 -27.62
CA LYS A 497 -5.36 -3.92 -26.85
C LYS A 497 -4.65 -3.80 -25.51
N TYR A 498 -4.98 -2.76 -24.74
CA TYR A 498 -4.36 -2.54 -23.43
C TYR A 498 -4.66 -3.73 -22.52
N ILE A 499 -3.69 -4.07 -21.68
CA ILE A 499 -3.73 -5.27 -20.85
C ILE A 499 -3.42 -4.92 -19.40
N CYS A 500 -4.10 -5.58 -18.47
CA CYS A 500 -3.74 -5.57 -17.06
C CYS A 500 -3.99 -6.94 -16.43
N GLU A 501 -3.31 -7.22 -15.32
CA GLU A 501 -3.62 -8.35 -14.44
C GLU A 501 -4.53 -7.84 -13.31
N ASN A 502 -5.59 -8.59 -13.02
CA ASN A 502 -6.46 -8.35 -11.89
C ASN A 502 -5.90 -9.05 -10.64
N LYS A 503 -6.26 -8.56 -9.44
CA LYS A 503 -5.82 -9.12 -8.17
C LYS A 503 -6.28 -10.57 -7.95
N ASN A 504 -7.36 -10.98 -8.60
CA ASN A 504 -7.82 -12.37 -8.67
C ASN A 504 -7.04 -13.23 -9.70
N GLN A 505 -5.95 -12.71 -10.26
CA GLN A 505 -5.07 -13.33 -11.28
C GLN A 505 -5.71 -13.51 -12.66
N ASP A 506 -6.88 -12.90 -12.89
CA ASP A 506 -7.41 -12.79 -14.25
C ASP A 506 -6.57 -11.84 -15.10
N ILE A 507 -6.54 -12.10 -16.39
CA ILE A 507 -5.91 -11.25 -17.38
C ILE A 507 -7.02 -10.55 -18.15
N CYS A 508 -7.04 -9.22 -18.07
CA CYS A 508 -8.07 -8.38 -18.67
C CYS A 508 -7.47 -7.60 -19.85
N VAL A 509 -8.09 -7.72 -21.02
CA VAL A 509 -7.65 -7.04 -22.25
C VAL A 509 -8.78 -6.15 -22.78
N ALA A 510 -8.51 -4.86 -22.92
CA ALA A 510 -9.38 -3.89 -23.58
C ALA A 510 -9.13 -3.91 -25.09
N ASP A 511 -9.92 -4.67 -25.84
CA ASP A 511 -9.80 -4.84 -27.29
C ASP A 511 -10.71 -3.85 -28.03
N SER A 512 -10.10 -2.79 -28.57
CA SER A 512 -10.81 -1.64 -29.17
C SER A 512 -11.23 -1.86 -30.63
N TYR A 513 -11.60 -3.08 -31.01
CA TYR A 513 -11.93 -3.41 -32.40
C TYR A 513 -13.21 -2.71 -32.86
N THR A 514 -13.22 -2.08 -34.04
CA THR A 514 -14.34 -1.25 -34.51
C THR A 514 -15.65 -2.00 -34.63
N ASP A 515 -15.64 -3.28 -35.02
CA ASP A 515 -16.88 -4.04 -35.24
C ASP A 515 -17.32 -4.84 -34.01
N SER A 516 -16.41 -5.13 -33.08
CA SER A 516 -16.72 -5.87 -31.85
C SER A 516 -15.82 -5.43 -30.68
N PRO A 517 -15.95 -4.19 -30.21
CA PRO A 517 -15.14 -3.65 -29.13
C PRO A 517 -15.54 -4.31 -27.82
N ALA A 518 -14.56 -4.83 -27.07
CA ALA A 518 -14.86 -5.61 -25.87
C ALA A 518 -13.73 -5.58 -24.85
N VAL A 519 -14.08 -5.80 -23.59
CA VAL A 519 -13.13 -6.21 -22.55
C VAL A 519 -13.16 -7.73 -22.46
N VAL A 520 -12.08 -8.38 -22.84
CA VAL A 520 -11.93 -9.84 -22.81
C VAL A 520 -11.21 -10.23 -21.53
N VAL A 521 -11.84 -11.09 -20.72
CA VAL A 521 -11.27 -11.54 -19.44
C VAL A 521 -11.06 -13.05 -19.47
N VAL A 522 -9.82 -13.46 -19.26
CA VAL A 522 -9.41 -14.86 -19.12
C VAL A 522 -8.87 -15.08 -17.72
N ASN A 523 -9.00 -16.28 -17.19
CA ASN A 523 -8.39 -16.63 -15.90
C ASN A 523 -6.87 -16.79 -16.03
N GLN A 524 -6.18 -17.03 -14.91
CA GLN A 524 -4.73 -17.27 -14.88
C GLN A 524 -4.28 -18.39 -15.84
N ALA A 525 -5.09 -19.43 -16.04
CA ALA A 525 -4.80 -20.53 -16.96
C ALA A 525 -5.00 -20.16 -18.45
N GLY A 526 -5.50 -18.95 -18.74
CA GLY A 526 -5.76 -18.47 -20.09
C GLY A 526 -7.11 -18.89 -20.66
N LYS A 527 -8.00 -19.46 -19.83
CA LYS A 527 -9.34 -19.85 -20.23
C LYS A 527 -10.29 -18.66 -20.12
N LEU A 528 -11.09 -18.45 -21.18
CA LEU A 528 -12.11 -17.39 -21.22
C LEU A 528 -13.09 -17.52 -20.06
N ARG A 529 -13.21 -16.46 -19.27
CA ARG A 529 -14.24 -16.30 -18.24
C ARG A 529 -15.47 -15.63 -18.83
N TYR A 530 -15.29 -14.42 -19.37
CA TYR A 530 -16.35 -13.64 -19.97
C TYR A 530 -15.78 -12.59 -20.93
N THR A 531 -16.69 -12.00 -21.71
CA THR A 531 -16.41 -10.86 -22.58
C THR A 531 -17.45 -9.80 -22.28
N TYR A 532 -17.00 -8.63 -21.84
CA TYR A 532 -17.86 -7.49 -21.59
C TYR A 532 -17.94 -6.61 -22.84
N THR A 533 -19.16 -6.39 -23.30
CA THR A 533 -19.50 -5.37 -24.30
C THR A 533 -20.51 -4.43 -23.67
N SER A 534 -20.36 -3.13 -23.92
CA SER A 534 -21.38 -2.18 -23.46
C SER A 534 -22.66 -2.39 -24.26
N PRO A 535 -23.84 -2.46 -23.61
CA PRO A 535 -25.12 -2.43 -24.31
C PRO A 535 -25.23 -1.16 -25.16
N PRO A 536 -25.82 -1.24 -26.37
CA PRO A 536 -26.07 -0.05 -27.19
C PRO A 536 -27.11 0.83 -26.48
N LEU A 537 -26.69 2.03 -26.09
CA LEU A 537 -27.58 3.06 -25.54
C LEU A 537 -27.85 4.12 -26.60
N PRO A 538 -29.10 4.56 -26.84
CA PRO A 538 -29.43 5.50 -27.92
C PRO A 538 -28.68 6.83 -27.88
N THR A 539 -28.25 7.26 -26.70
CA THR A 539 -27.57 8.53 -26.46
C THR A 539 -26.05 8.43 -26.46
N LYS A 540 -25.48 7.22 -26.44
CA LYS A 540 -24.03 6.99 -26.39
C LYS A 540 -23.51 6.48 -27.74
N LYS A 541 -22.28 6.87 -28.09
CA LYS A 541 -21.53 6.32 -29.24
C LYS A 541 -21.19 4.85 -28.99
N PRO A 542 -20.78 4.08 -30.02
CA PRO A 542 -20.26 2.74 -29.83
C PRO A 542 -19.12 2.72 -28.82
N PHE A 543 -19.17 1.75 -27.91
CA PHE A 543 -18.17 1.53 -26.87
C PHE A 543 -16.79 1.33 -27.49
N GLU A 544 -15.78 2.05 -27.01
CA GLU A 544 -14.41 1.86 -27.49
C GLU A 544 -13.44 1.81 -26.31
N PRO A 545 -13.13 0.60 -25.79
CA PRO A 545 -12.24 0.43 -24.66
C PRO A 545 -10.79 0.58 -25.09
N VAL A 546 -10.13 1.66 -24.68
CA VAL A 546 -8.73 1.96 -25.06
C VAL A 546 -7.76 2.02 -23.88
N GLY A 547 -8.21 1.65 -22.69
CA GLY A 547 -7.45 1.74 -21.46
C GLY A 547 -8.10 0.86 -20.42
N ILE A 548 -7.30 0.16 -19.63
CA ILE A 548 -7.79 -0.78 -18.64
C ILE A 548 -6.88 -0.82 -17.43
N THR A 549 -7.47 -0.90 -16.25
CA THR A 549 -6.78 -1.10 -14.99
C THR A 549 -7.73 -1.82 -14.01
N THR A 550 -7.20 -2.21 -12.86
CA THR A 550 -7.97 -2.89 -11.81
C THR A 550 -7.70 -2.22 -10.47
N ASP A 551 -8.65 -2.35 -9.55
CA ASP A 551 -8.50 -1.80 -8.22
C ASP A 551 -8.36 -2.85 -7.12
N SER A 552 -8.18 -2.39 -5.89
CA SER A 552 -7.95 -3.24 -4.72
C SER A 552 -9.08 -4.24 -4.40
N GLN A 553 -10.29 -4.00 -4.94
CA GLN A 553 -11.49 -4.85 -4.81
C GLN A 553 -11.68 -5.78 -6.03
N SER A 554 -10.66 -5.93 -6.87
CA SER A 554 -10.71 -6.72 -8.10
C SER A 554 -11.75 -6.22 -9.13
N ARG A 555 -12.18 -4.95 -9.02
CA ARG A 555 -13.04 -4.31 -10.01
C ARG A 555 -12.20 -3.91 -11.22
N ILE A 556 -12.80 -3.98 -12.41
CA ILE A 556 -12.15 -3.64 -13.67
C ILE A 556 -12.61 -2.24 -14.08
N LEU A 557 -11.66 -1.36 -14.33
CA LEU A 557 -11.91 0.00 -14.82
C LEU A 557 -11.45 0.10 -16.26
N ALA A 558 -12.36 0.41 -17.18
CA ALA A 558 -12.07 0.53 -18.61
C ALA A 558 -12.48 1.89 -19.17
N SER A 559 -11.58 2.58 -19.86
CA SER A 559 -11.87 3.90 -20.45
C SER A 559 -12.58 3.74 -21.79
N ASP A 560 -13.71 4.40 -21.95
CA ASP A 560 -14.41 4.54 -23.22
C ASP A 560 -14.07 5.91 -23.83
N ILE A 561 -13.21 5.90 -24.84
CA ILE A 561 -12.71 7.12 -25.47
C ILE A 561 -13.81 7.87 -26.24
N ASN A 562 -14.76 7.14 -26.82
CA ASN A 562 -15.83 7.72 -27.64
C ASN A 562 -16.87 8.43 -26.78
N ASN A 563 -17.17 7.85 -25.62
CA ASN A 563 -18.14 8.39 -24.67
C ASN A 563 -17.52 9.21 -23.54
N GLN A 564 -16.20 9.39 -23.54
CA GLN A 564 -15.48 10.22 -22.56
C GLN A 564 -15.76 9.83 -21.10
N CYS A 565 -15.88 8.53 -20.84
CA CYS A 565 -16.19 8.02 -19.50
C CYS A 565 -15.35 6.78 -19.17
N ILE A 566 -15.45 6.32 -17.92
CA ILE A 566 -14.79 5.09 -17.46
C ILE A 566 -15.86 4.14 -16.95
N HIS A 567 -15.85 2.91 -17.43
CA HIS A 567 -16.74 1.84 -16.98
C HIS A 567 -16.10 1.17 -15.77
N ILE A 568 -16.86 0.98 -14.70
CA ILE A 568 -16.46 0.14 -13.57
C ILE A 568 -17.27 -1.16 -13.67
N LEU A 569 -16.57 -2.28 -13.73
CA LEU A 569 -17.14 -3.63 -13.69
C LEU A 569 -16.73 -4.31 -12.40
N ASP A 570 -17.57 -5.19 -11.88
CA ASP A 570 -17.12 -6.12 -10.83
C ASP A 570 -16.18 -7.19 -11.39
N GLN A 571 -15.68 -8.05 -10.49
CA GLN A 571 -14.77 -9.14 -10.85
C GLN A 571 -15.38 -10.17 -11.82
N ASP A 572 -16.71 -10.25 -11.91
CA ASP A 572 -17.47 -11.19 -12.72
C ASP A 572 -18.03 -10.55 -14.01
N GLY A 573 -17.60 -9.31 -14.30
CA GLY A 573 -17.93 -8.59 -15.53
C GLY A 573 -19.29 -7.90 -15.52
N GLN A 574 -19.96 -7.83 -14.38
CA GLN A 574 -21.20 -7.06 -14.26
C GLN A 574 -20.88 -5.57 -14.21
N PHE A 575 -21.65 -4.80 -14.96
CA PHE A 575 -21.53 -3.35 -14.97
C PHE A 575 -22.01 -2.76 -13.64
N LEU A 576 -21.15 -1.97 -12.98
CA LEU A 576 -21.47 -1.30 -11.72
C LEU A 576 -21.90 0.15 -11.95
N ARG A 577 -21.04 0.97 -12.56
CA ARG A 577 -21.29 2.40 -12.79
C ARG A 577 -20.33 3.01 -13.81
N TYR A 578 -20.70 4.18 -14.34
CA TYR A 578 -19.78 5.07 -15.05
C TYR A 578 -19.10 6.07 -14.11
N ILE A 579 -17.82 6.35 -14.34
CA ILE A 579 -17.21 7.62 -13.94
C ILE A 579 -17.37 8.57 -15.14
N GLU A 580 -18.29 9.52 -15.00
CA GLU A 580 -18.65 10.51 -16.01
C GLU A 580 -18.79 11.90 -15.37
N ASN A 581 -19.03 12.94 -16.19
CA ASN A 581 -19.19 14.34 -15.74
C ASN A 581 -17.94 14.99 -15.09
N LEU A 582 -16.75 14.45 -15.35
CA LEU A 582 -15.47 15.03 -14.92
C LEU A 582 -14.74 15.82 -16.03
N HIS A 583 -15.48 16.18 -17.09
CA HIS A 583 -14.93 16.82 -18.30
C HIS A 583 -13.69 16.08 -18.84
N LEU A 584 -13.71 14.74 -18.83
CA LEU A 584 -12.62 13.94 -19.36
C LEU A 584 -12.51 14.14 -20.86
N GLN A 585 -11.30 14.38 -21.37
CA GLN A 585 -11.06 14.52 -22.80
C GLN A 585 -10.24 13.36 -23.33
N HIS A 586 -10.90 12.47 -24.08
CA HIS A 586 -10.28 11.30 -24.69
C HIS A 586 -9.45 10.48 -23.67
N PRO A 587 -10.09 9.97 -22.60
CA PRO A 587 -9.41 9.20 -21.57
C PRO A 587 -8.79 7.96 -22.21
N ARG A 588 -7.51 7.70 -21.91
CA ARG A 588 -6.76 6.61 -22.55
C ARG A 588 -5.94 5.78 -21.57
N GLY A 589 -4.90 6.34 -20.98
CA GLY A 589 -4.10 5.62 -19.99
C GLY A 589 -4.81 5.62 -18.64
N LEU A 590 -4.96 4.44 -18.04
CA LEU A 590 -5.57 4.27 -16.72
C LEU A 590 -4.61 3.59 -15.76
N TRP A 591 -4.59 4.06 -14.51
CA TRP A 591 -3.85 3.41 -13.45
C TRP A 591 -4.48 3.69 -12.08
N VAL A 592 -4.42 2.75 -11.15
CA VAL A 592 -4.89 2.94 -9.76
C VAL A 592 -3.70 2.91 -8.81
N ASP A 593 -3.52 3.96 -7.99
CA ASP A 593 -2.43 4.00 -6.98
C ASP A 593 -2.73 3.09 -5.77
N THR A 594 -1.76 2.95 -4.85
CA THR A 594 -1.94 2.04 -3.70
C THR A 594 -2.97 2.54 -2.69
N ARG A 595 -3.29 3.85 -2.73
CA ARG A 595 -4.39 4.48 -1.98
C ARG A 595 -5.73 4.38 -2.71
N GLY A 596 -5.75 3.79 -3.90
CA GLY A 596 -6.87 3.60 -4.81
C GLY A 596 -7.45 4.87 -5.43
N PHE A 597 -6.63 5.92 -5.60
CA PHE A 597 -6.99 6.99 -6.53
C PHE A 597 -6.76 6.52 -7.96
N LEU A 598 -7.71 6.86 -8.83
CA LEU A 598 -7.63 6.58 -10.26
C LEU A 598 -6.90 7.72 -10.98
N PHE A 599 -5.85 7.39 -11.71
CA PHE A 599 -5.15 8.28 -12.61
C PHE A 599 -5.62 8.04 -14.04
N VAL A 600 -6.05 9.11 -14.69
CA VAL A 600 -6.60 9.09 -16.04
C VAL A 600 -5.81 10.05 -16.91
N SER A 601 -5.15 9.54 -17.94
CA SER A 601 -4.47 10.38 -18.92
C SER A 601 -5.39 10.76 -20.08
N GLU A 602 -5.34 12.03 -20.45
CA GLU A 602 -6.07 12.59 -21.58
C GLU A 602 -5.15 12.69 -22.80
N ARG A 603 -5.54 12.02 -23.89
CA ARG A 603 -4.67 11.78 -25.06
C ARG A 603 -4.11 13.07 -25.67
N TYR A 604 -4.98 14.05 -25.92
CA TYR A 604 -4.63 15.24 -26.70
C TYR A 604 -4.26 16.45 -25.84
N THR A 605 -4.80 16.56 -24.63
CA THR A 605 -4.46 17.65 -23.70
C THR A 605 -3.13 17.39 -22.98
N GLY A 606 -2.71 16.12 -22.85
CA GLY A 606 -1.53 15.75 -22.09
C GLY A 606 -1.72 15.84 -20.57
N ILE A 607 -2.94 16.11 -20.09
CA ILE A 607 -3.23 16.23 -18.67
C ILE A 607 -3.45 14.84 -18.07
N ILE A 608 -2.95 14.62 -16.85
CA ILE A 608 -3.30 13.44 -16.05
C ILE A 608 -4.16 13.90 -14.87
N LYS A 609 -5.38 13.36 -14.77
CA LYS A 609 -6.33 13.65 -13.70
C LYS A 609 -6.28 12.57 -12.64
N LYS A 610 -6.05 12.96 -11.39
CA LYS A 610 -6.19 12.08 -10.21
C LYS A 610 -7.61 12.19 -9.68
N ILE A 611 -8.33 11.07 -9.64
CA ILE A 611 -9.75 11.01 -9.36
C ILE A 611 -10.01 10.11 -8.15
N GLN A 612 -10.77 10.63 -7.19
CA GLN A 612 -11.39 9.83 -6.14
C GLN A 612 -12.75 9.32 -6.63
N TYR A 613 -12.99 8.02 -6.52
CA TYR A 613 -14.24 7.38 -6.97
C TYR A 613 -14.84 6.39 -5.95
N TYR A 614 -14.18 6.19 -4.81
CA TYR A 614 -14.70 5.44 -3.65
C TYR A 614 -14.26 6.12 -2.35
N ILE A 615 -14.88 5.73 -1.21
CA ILE A 615 -14.66 6.30 0.13
C ILE A 615 -13.33 5.88 0.76
#